data_AF-A0A7L3AIW9-F1
#
_entry.id   AF-A0A7L3AIW9-F1
#
_cell.length_a   1.000
_cell.length_b   1.000
_cell.length_c   1.000
_cell.angle_alpha   90.00
_cell.angle_beta   90.00
_cell.angle_gamma   90.00
#
_symmetry.space_group_name_H-M   'P 1'
#
loop_
_entity.id
_entity.type
_entity.pdbx_description
1 polymer ?
#
loop_
_entity_poly.entity_id
_entity_poly.type
_entity_poly.pdbx_seq_one_letter_code
_entity_poly.pdbx_strand_id
1 'polypeptide(L)'
;LVSDNPKQSSQIPVFIRILDINDHAPEFAKYYETFVCENAKAGQLIQTVSAVDKDEPPRGHKFFFELVPEFAVHPNFSIVDNKGN
;
A
#
# COMPACT_ATOMS: atom_id res chain seq x y z
N LEU A 1 -67.05 -6.42 14.83
CA LEU A 1 -66.04 -7.48 14.99
C LEU A 1 -64.88 -7.12 14.09
N VAL A 2 -63.84 -6.49 14.63
CA VAL A 2 -62.60 -6.19 13.90
C VAL A 2 -61.78 -7.47 13.91
N SER A 3 -61.61 -8.09 12.75
CA SER A 3 -60.72 -9.22 12.60
C SER A 3 -59.28 -8.71 12.55
N ASP A 4 -58.62 -8.66 13.69
CA ASP A 4 -57.15 -8.59 13.74
C ASP A 4 -56.60 -9.83 13.04
N ASN A 5 -55.85 -9.64 11.95
CA ASN A 5 -55.20 -10.69 11.19
C ASN A 5 -53.69 -10.68 11.50
N PRO A 6 -53.19 -11.48 12.46
CA PRO A 6 -51.89 -11.22 13.08
C PRO A 6 -50.69 -11.85 12.34
N LYS A 7 -50.80 -12.08 11.02
CA LYS A 7 -49.76 -12.82 10.26
C LYS A 7 -49.47 -12.23 8.87
N GLN A 8 -49.10 -10.96 8.81
CA GLN A 8 -48.55 -10.35 7.59
C GLN A 8 -47.22 -9.66 7.84
N SER A 9 -46.25 -10.40 8.39
CA SER A 9 -44.85 -9.97 8.43
C SER A 9 -44.00 -10.92 7.60
N SER A 10 -43.24 -10.38 6.65
CA SER A 10 -42.18 -11.09 5.93
C SER A 10 -40.86 -10.37 6.17
N GLN A 11 -39.79 -11.14 6.36
CA GLN A 11 -38.44 -10.62 6.55
C GLN A 11 -37.54 -11.25 5.49
N ILE A 12 -36.71 -10.43 4.86
CA ILE A 12 -35.69 -10.87 3.89
C ILE A 12 -34.33 -10.35 4.37
N PRO A 13 -33.27 -11.17 4.36
CA PRO A 13 -31.94 -10.70 4.72
C PRO A 13 -31.42 -9.70 3.69
N VAL A 14 -30.86 -8.60 4.18
CA VAL A 14 -30.14 -7.61 3.38
C VAL A 14 -28.67 -7.70 3.72
N PHE A 15 -27.82 -7.88 2.71
CA PHE A 15 -26.38 -7.94 2.87
C PHE A 15 -25.77 -6.62 2.41
N ILE A 16 -25.07 -5.95 3.32
CA ILE A 16 -24.34 -4.72 3.03
C ILE A 16 -22.85 -5.07 3.06
N ARG A 17 -22.14 -4.81 1.97
CA ARG A 17 -20.69 -4.88 1.90
C ARG A 17 -20.15 -3.46 1.87
N ILE A 18 -19.28 -3.14 2.83
CA ILE A 18 -18.50 -1.90 2.78
C ILE A 18 -17.33 -2.15 1.84
N LEU A 19 -17.14 -1.23 0.90
CA LEU A 19 -16.00 -1.25 -0.02
C LEU A 19 -14.96 -0.29 0.51
N ASP A 20 -13.72 -0.75 0.50
CA ASP A 20 -12.57 0.06 0.79
C ASP A 20 -12.36 1.11 -0.30
N ILE A 21 -11.85 2.28 0.09
CA ILE A 21 -11.42 3.34 -0.82
C ILE A 21 -9.97 3.68 -0.51
N ASN A 22 -9.25 4.22 -1.49
CA ASN A 22 -7.86 4.60 -1.29
C ASN A 22 -7.77 5.94 -0.53
N ASP A 23 -7.89 5.92 0.80
CA ASP A 23 -7.83 7.10 1.67
C ASP A 23 -6.61 7.17 2.59
N HIS A 24 -5.74 6.16 2.54
CA HIS A 24 -4.42 6.21 3.15
C HIS A 24 -3.34 6.47 2.09
N ALA A 25 -2.23 7.04 2.53
CA ALA A 25 -1.05 7.25 1.70
C ALA A 25 0.00 6.20 2.04
N PRO A 26 0.82 5.75 1.07
CA PRO A 26 1.93 4.85 1.36
C PRO A 26 2.94 5.47 2.33
N GLU A 27 3.39 4.67 3.29
CA GLU A 27 4.42 5.03 4.25
C GLU A 27 5.59 4.07 4.15
N PHE A 28 6.82 4.54 4.44
CA PHE A 28 7.94 3.61 4.58
C PHE A 28 7.70 2.64 5.73
N ALA A 29 7.96 1.35 5.51
CA ALA A 29 7.69 0.30 6.48
C ALA A 29 8.45 0.48 7.81
N LYS A 30 9.54 1.25 7.78
CA LYS A 30 10.34 1.64 8.94
C LYS A 30 11.18 2.85 8.60
N TYR A 31 11.85 3.40 9.62
CA TYR A 31 12.96 4.33 9.41
C TYR A 31 14.15 3.60 8.79
N TYR A 32 14.71 4.16 7.71
CA TYR A 32 15.86 3.62 7.01
C TYR A 32 17.08 4.52 7.18
N GLU A 33 18.16 3.92 7.68
CA GLU A 33 19.47 4.53 7.79
C GLU A 33 20.50 3.46 7.43
N THR A 34 21.56 3.84 6.70
CA THR A 34 22.56 2.90 6.21
C THR A 34 23.90 3.59 5.99
N PHE A 35 24.95 2.80 5.86
CA PHE A 35 26.32 3.25 5.66
C PHE A 35 26.90 2.58 4.42
N VAL A 36 27.69 3.34 3.66
CA VAL A 36 28.40 2.85 2.47
C VAL A 36 29.89 3.00 2.72
N CYS A 37 30.65 1.91 2.58
CA CYS A 37 32.10 1.96 2.68
C CYS A 37 32.68 2.75 1.49
N GLU A 38 33.75 3.50 1.72
CA GLU A 38 34.45 4.25 0.66
C GLU A 38 34.96 3.38 -0.50
N ASN A 39 35.21 2.10 -0.22
CA ASN A 39 35.67 1.11 -1.19
C ASN A 39 34.52 0.27 -1.80
N ALA A 40 33.26 0.67 -1.58
CA ALA A 40 32.11 0.01 -2.17
C ALA A 40 32.20 0.05 -3.70
N LYS A 41 31.83 -1.07 -4.33
CA LYS A 41 31.89 -1.18 -5.79
C LYS A 41 30.61 -0.62 -6.42
N ALA A 42 30.72 -0.09 -7.63
CA ALA A 42 29.56 0.33 -8.40
C ALA A 42 28.58 -0.85 -8.57
N GLY A 43 27.28 -0.58 -8.35
CA GLY A 43 26.22 -1.58 -8.41
C GLY A 43 26.07 -2.46 -7.16
N GLN A 44 26.88 -2.25 -6.11
CA GLN A 44 26.68 -2.94 -4.84
C GLN A 44 25.34 -2.54 -4.21
N LEU A 45 24.56 -3.54 -3.77
CA LEU A 45 23.32 -3.31 -3.03
C LEU A 45 23.64 -2.63 -1.69
N ILE A 46 23.05 -1.46 -1.47
CA ILE A 46 23.22 -0.68 -0.24
C ILE A 46 22.13 -1.01 0.78
N GLN A 47 20.86 -0.89 0.36
CA GLN A 47 19.70 -1.09 1.23
C GLN A 47 18.48 -1.44 0.38
N THR A 48 17.65 -2.35 0.88
CA THR A 48 16.30 -2.58 0.34
C THR A 48 15.29 -1.82 1.21
N VAL A 49 14.44 -1.03 0.57
CA VAL A 49 13.33 -0.31 1.21
C VAL A 49 11.99 -0.91 0.79
N SER A 50 10.97 -0.70 1.62
CA SER A 50 9.60 -1.16 1.38
C SER A 50 8.62 -0.13 1.92
N ALA A 51 7.42 -0.09 1.34
CA ALA A 51 6.31 0.73 1.80
C ALA A 51 5.18 -0.16 2.31
N VAL A 52 4.34 0.42 3.16
CA VAL A 52 3.11 -0.16 3.68
C VAL A 52 2.00 0.86 3.50
N ASP A 53 0.79 0.36 3.33
CA ASP A 53 -0.41 1.17 3.21
C ASP A 53 -1.54 0.40 3.92
N LYS A 54 -2.50 1.13 4.50
CA LYS A 54 -3.58 0.55 5.33
C LYS A 54 -4.84 0.23 4.52
N ASP A 55 -4.91 0.71 3.29
CA ASP A 55 -5.99 0.38 2.36
C ASP A 55 -5.94 -1.10 1.98
N GLU A 56 -7.01 -1.66 1.44
CA GLU A 56 -7.07 -3.07 1.03
C GLU A 56 -7.45 -3.19 -0.46
N PRO A 57 -6.51 -2.87 -1.38
CA PRO A 57 -6.76 -2.94 -2.80
C PRO A 57 -7.05 -4.39 -3.24
N PRO A 58 -8.01 -4.64 -4.15
CA PRO A 58 -8.42 -6.00 -4.54
C PRO A 58 -7.33 -6.90 -5.13
N ARG A 59 -6.18 -6.33 -5.51
CA ARG A 59 -5.04 -7.05 -6.12
C ARG A 59 -3.76 -6.95 -5.30
N GLY A 60 -3.87 -6.57 -4.03
CA GLY A 60 -2.73 -6.23 -3.19
C GLY A 60 -2.12 -4.89 -3.57
N HIS A 61 -1.22 -4.42 -2.70
CA HIS A 61 -0.55 -3.15 -2.91
C HIS A 61 0.47 -3.22 -4.03
N LYS A 62 0.69 -2.09 -4.69
CA LYS A 62 1.77 -1.90 -5.65
C LYS A 62 2.41 -0.55 -5.39
N PHE A 63 3.69 -0.59 -5.05
CA PHE A 63 4.47 0.59 -4.74
C PHE A 63 5.48 0.86 -5.84
N PHE A 64 5.68 2.15 -6.14
CA PHE A 64 6.72 2.63 -7.04
C PHE A 64 7.64 3.56 -6.26
N PHE A 65 8.93 3.44 -6.49
CA PHE A 65 9.96 4.25 -5.82
C PHE A 65 10.76 5.02 -6.86
N GLU A 66 10.98 6.30 -6.59
CA GLU A 66 11.78 7.18 -7.43
C GLU A 66 12.67 8.07 -6.56
N LEU A 67 13.78 8.53 -7.14
CA LEU A 67 14.59 9.57 -6.52
C LEU A 67 13.87 10.90 -6.70
N VAL A 68 13.92 11.74 -5.67
CA VAL A 68 13.38 13.10 -5.81
C VAL A 68 14.11 13.85 -6.93
N PRO A 69 13.40 14.71 -7.70
CA PRO A 69 13.92 15.26 -8.95
C PRO A 69 15.27 15.97 -8.83
N GLU A 70 15.56 16.56 -7.67
CA GLU A 70 16.80 17.26 -7.38
C GLU A 70 18.03 16.35 -7.46
N PHE A 71 17.87 15.04 -7.21
CA PHE A 71 18.93 14.05 -7.30
C PHE A 71 18.87 13.20 -8.57
N ALA A 72 17.88 13.42 -9.44
CA ALA A 72 17.70 12.65 -10.67
C ALA A 72 18.65 13.10 -11.82
N VAL A 73 19.20 14.32 -11.76
CA VAL A 73 19.98 14.90 -12.85
C VAL A 73 21.39 14.33 -12.94
N HIS A 74 22.01 13.93 -11.81
CA HIS A 74 23.27 13.16 -11.77
C HIS A 74 23.31 12.31 -10.48
N PRO A 75 22.66 11.13 -10.48
CA PRO A 75 22.54 10.35 -9.27
C PRO A 75 23.83 9.60 -8.92
N ASN A 76 24.30 9.75 -7.68
CA ASN A 76 25.36 8.91 -7.11
C ASN A 76 24.85 7.51 -6.72
N PHE A 77 23.54 7.37 -6.54
CA PHE A 77 22.86 6.13 -6.16
C PHE A 77 21.73 5.84 -7.13
N SER A 78 21.50 4.57 -7.46
CA SER A 78 20.36 4.15 -8.27
C SER A 78 19.33 3.42 -7.43
N ILE A 79 18.06 3.57 -7.80
CA ILE A 79 16.97 2.73 -7.28
C ILE A 79 16.71 1.65 -8.32
N VAL A 80 16.69 0.40 -7.87
CA VAL A 80 16.25 -0.75 -8.66
C VAL A 80 14.96 -1.25 -8.04
N ASP A 81 13.89 -1.25 -8.83
CA ASP A 81 12.65 -1.89 -8.43
C ASP A 81 12.83 -3.42 -8.42
N ASN A 82 12.74 -4.00 -7.23
CA ASN A 82 12.84 -5.45 -7.04
C ASN A 82 11.54 -6.19 -7.38
N LYS A 83 10.50 -5.50 -7.87
CA LYS A 83 9.18 -6.04 -8.19
C LYS A 83 8.60 -6.88 -7.04
N GLY A 84 8.92 -6.50 -5.80
CA GLY A 84 8.38 -7.15 -4.62
C GLY A 84 6.86 -6.98 -4.65
N ASN A 85 6.14 -8.10 -4.70
CA ASN A 85 4.70 -8.13 -4.46
C ASN A 85 4.41 -7.70 -3.03
#